data_AF-A0A7Y1X6M7-F1
#
_entry.id   AF-A0A7Y1X6M7-F1
#
_cell.length_a   1.000
_cell.length_b   1.000
_cell.length_c   1.000
_cell.angle_alpha   90.00
_cell.angle_beta   90.00
_cell.angle_gamma   90.00
#
_symmetry.space_group_name_H-M   'P 1'
#
loop_
_entity.id
_entity.type
_entity.pdbx_description
1 polymer ?
#
loop_
_entity_poly.entity_id
_entity_poly.type
_entity_poly.pdbx_seq_one_letter_code
_entity_poly.pdbx_strand_id
1 'polypeptide(L)'
;MSNRIALITALAASALITSGCASATRALGVTKNAPNEFNILTKAPLIVPPEYNLRPPRAGEINVEEKYATAEARKALIGDIDPAEPSQGEAVLMAKAGGAQADPAVRVIIDGQNSVERKSRGFADRVLFWNNGSANKPDGTPLDPDSEARRQKAIQAATGGAPVEINRRPGGAKLPGL
;
A
#
# COMPACT_ATOMS: atom_id res chain seq x y z
N MET A 1 -62.94 -44.20 -6.22
CA MET A 1 -62.28 -43.62 -5.03
C MET A 1 -60.86 -43.12 -5.32
N SER A 2 -60.03 -43.86 -6.05
CA SER A 2 -58.64 -43.46 -6.39
C SER A 2 -58.50 -42.06 -7.03
N ASN A 3 -59.34 -41.70 -8.02
CA ASN A 3 -59.23 -40.41 -8.71
C ASN A 3 -59.56 -39.19 -7.81
N ARG A 4 -60.41 -39.35 -6.79
CA ARG A 4 -60.71 -38.28 -5.83
C ARG A 4 -59.56 -38.07 -4.83
N ILE A 5 -58.88 -39.14 -4.46
CA ILE A 5 -57.70 -39.09 -3.57
C ILE A 5 -56.52 -38.43 -4.30
N ALA A 6 -56.31 -38.73 -5.58
CA ALA A 6 -55.30 -38.07 -6.41
C ALA A 6 -55.55 -36.55 -6.56
N LEU A 7 -56.81 -36.15 -6.72
CA LEU A 7 -57.18 -34.73 -6.84
C LEU A 7 -56.97 -33.96 -5.52
N ILE A 8 -57.32 -34.58 -4.39
CA ILE A 8 -57.14 -33.98 -3.06
C ILE A 8 -55.64 -33.84 -2.71
N THR A 9 -54.83 -34.85 -3.03
CA THR A 9 -53.37 -34.80 -2.80
C THR A 9 -52.68 -33.77 -3.69
N ALA A 10 -53.07 -33.66 -4.96
CA ALA A 10 -52.56 -32.62 -5.86
C ALA A 10 -52.92 -31.20 -5.38
N LEU A 11 -54.13 -31.00 -4.86
CA LEU A 11 -54.58 -29.71 -4.32
C LEU A 11 -53.86 -29.36 -3.01
N ALA A 12 -53.59 -30.35 -2.16
CA ALA A 12 -52.81 -30.15 -0.94
C ALA A 12 -51.34 -29.80 -1.26
N ALA A 13 -50.74 -30.45 -2.26
CA ALA A 13 -49.38 -30.16 -2.70
C ALA A 13 -49.23 -28.75 -3.30
N SER A 14 -50.21 -28.29 -4.09
CA SER A 14 -50.19 -26.94 -4.68
C SER A 14 -50.37 -25.82 -3.64
N ALA A 15 -51.14 -26.08 -2.58
CA ALA A 15 -51.28 -25.16 -1.46
C ALA A 15 -49.95 -24.99 -0.67
N LEU A 16 -49.17 -26.07 -0.51
CA LEU A 16 -47.87 -26.01 0.17
C LEU A 16 -46.84 -25.21 -0.64
N ILE A 17 -46.79 -25.40 -1.96
CA ILE A 17 -45.83 -24.70 -2.84
C ILE A 17 -46.09 -23.19 -2.88
N THR A 18 -47.35 -22.76 -2.89
CA THR A 18 -47.72 -21.33 -2.96
C THR A 18 -47.49 -20.59 -1.64
N SER A 19 -47.51 -21.27 -0.49
CA SER A 19 -47.21 -20.66 0.82
C SER A 19 -45.75 -20.17 0.96
N GLY A 20 -44.81 -20.77 0.23
CA GLY A 20 -43.39 -20.39 0.23
C GLY A 20 -43.08 -19.10 -0.54
N CYS A 21 -43.86 -18.80 -1.60
CA CYS A 21 -43.62 -17.63 -2.45
C CYS A 21 -43.80 -16.29 -1.70
N ALA A 22 -44.73 -16.22 -0.74
CA ALA A 22 -44.94 -15.01 0.07
C ALA A 22 -43.81 -14.77 1.09
N SER A 23 -43.14 -15.83 1.54
CA SER A 23 -42.00 -15.73 2.45
C SER A 23 -40.71 -15.38 1.68
N ALA A 24 -40.54 -15.99 0.50
CA ALA A 24 -39.41 -15.73 -0.38
C ALA A 24 -39.35 -14.26 -0.83
N THR A 25 -40.48 -13.62 -1.16
CA THR A 25 -40.50 -12.20 -1.55
C THR A 25 -40.05 -11.25 -0.42
N ARG A 26 -40.30 -11.64 0.84
CA ARG A 26 -39.87 -10.89 2.03
C ARG A 26 -38.38 -11.11 2.33
N ALA A 27 -37.89 -12.34 2.18
CA ALA A 27 -36.46 -12.68 2.33
C ALA A 27 -35.58 -12.12 1.19
N LEU A 28 -36.11 -12.06 -0.03
CA LEU A 28 -35.44 -11.51 -1.22
C LEU A 28 -35.49 -9.96 -1.28
N GLY A 29 -36.03 -9.29 -0.25
CA GLY A 29 -36.04 -7.83 -0.14
C GLY A 29 -36.95 -7.10 -1.14
N VAL A 30 -37.84 -7.82 -1.84
CA VAL A 30 -38.78 -7.24 -2.82
C VAL A 30 -39.88 -6.44 -2.12
N THR A 31 -40.19 -6.76 -0.86
CA THR A 31 -41.09 -5.97 -0.02
C THR A 31 -40.33 -4.88 0.74
N LYS A 32 -40.70 -3.62 0.55
CA LYS A 32 -40.11 -2.47 1.24
C LYS A 32 -40.45 -2.49 2.74
N ASN A 33 -39.52 -2.95 3.56
CA ASN A 33 -39.52 -2.70 5.00
C ASN A 33 -38.74 -1.39 5.22
N ALA A 34 -39.45 -0.26 5.23
CA ALA A 34 -38.83 1.00 5.61
C ALA A 34 -38.46 0.94 7.10
N PRO A 35 -37.21 1.27 7.49
CA PRO A 35 -36.86 1.39 8.89
C PRO A 35 -37.76 2.45 9.55
N ASN A 36 -38.23 2.19 10.76
CA ASN A 36 -39.08 3.11 11.50
C ASN A 36 -38.37 4.45 11.73
N GLU A 37 -38.82 5.49 11.03
CA GLU A 37 -38.25 6.85 11.05
C GLU A 37 -38.44 7.57 12.39
N PHE A 38 -39.26 7.03 13.29
CA PHE A 38 -39.42 7.51 14.66
C PHE A 38 -38.62 6.68 15.67
N ASN A 39 -37.84 5.69 15.23
CA ASN A 39 -36.96 4.95 16.12
C ASN A 39 -35.71 5.75 16.41
N ILE A 40 -35.74 6.52 17.51
CA ILE A 40 -34.59 7.30 17.99
C ILE A 40 -33.60 6.32 18.61
N LEU A 41 -32.56 5.96 17.85
CA LEU A 41 -31.37 5.31 18.40
C LEU A 41 -30.64 6.33 19.28
N THR A 42 -30.62 6.11 20.59
CA THR A 42 -29.87 6.97 21.51
C THR A 42 -28.38 6.82 21.22
N LYS A 43 -27.74 7.92 20.80
CA LYS A 43 -26.29 7.96 20.64
C LYS A 43 -25.66 7.85 22.02
N ALA A 44 -24.58 7.07 22.15
CA ALA A 44 -23.80 7.04 23.37
C ALA A 44 -23.41 8.48 23.77
N PRO A 45 -23.53 8.85 25.07
CA PRO A 45 -23.20 10.19 25.52
C PRO A 45 -21.76 10.51 25.12
N LEU A 46 -21.56 11.67 24.48
CA LEU A 46 -20.24 12.18 24.18
C LEU A 46 -19.62 12.68 25.48
N ILE A 47 -18.99 11.79 26.22
CA ILE A 47 -18.13 12.14 27.33
C ILE A 47 -16.82 12.62 26.73
N VAL A 48 -16.50 13.89 26.98
CA VAL A 48 -15.14 14.39 26.76
C VAL A 48 -14.25 13.66 27.77
N PRO A 49 -13.28 12.84 27.32
CA PRO A 49 -12.38 12.17 28.24
C PRO A 49 -11.68 13.22 29.11
N PRO A 50 -11.50 12.97 30.42
CA PRO A 50 -10.86 13.91 31.34
C PRO A 50 -9.41 14.25 30.95
N GLU A 51 -8.82 13.48 30.02
CA GLU A 51 -7.44 13.59 29.57
C GLU A 51 -7.31 14.45 28.28
N TYR A 52 -7.83 15.68 28.27
CA TYR A 52 -7.56 16.64 27.18
C TYR A 52 -6.16 17.27 27.26
N ASN A 53 -5.39 16.94 28.30
CA ASN A 53 -4.05 17.44 28.59
C ASN A 53 -2.93 16.45 28.25
N LEU A 54 -3.20 15.45 27.41
CA LEU A 54 -2.12 14.60 26.91
C LEU A 54 -1.20 15.47 26.07
N ARG A 55 -0.02 15.74 26.63
CA ARG A 55 1.09 16.34 25.90
C ARG A 55 1.28 15.51 24.62
N PRO A 56 1.36 16.14 23.44
CA PRO A 56 1.69 15.41 22.23
C PRO A 56 2.90 14.52 22.51
N PRO A 57 2.84 13.23 22.15
CA PRO A 57 3.95 12.32 22.39
C PRO A 57 5.21 12.94 21.79
N ARG A 58 6.35 12.76 22.47
CA ARG A 58 7.61 13.29 21.95
C ARG A 58 7.83 12.73 20.55
N ALA A 59 8.34 13.53 19.64
CA ALA A 59 8.71 13.04 18.31
C ALA A 59 9.67 11.84 18.47
N GLY A 60 9.26 10.67 17.96
CA GLY A 60 9.98 9.39 18.10
C GLY A 60 9.50 8.46 19.22
N GLU A 61 8.52 8.87 20.03
CA GLU A 61 7.89 8.01 21.05
C GLU A 61 6.74 7.20 20.41
N ILE A 62 6.69 5.90 20.73
CA ILE A 62 5.78 4.96 20.07
C ILE A 62 4.32 5.32 20.39
N ASN A 63 3.54 5.64 19.35
CA ASN A 63 2.11 5.87 19.48
C ASN A 63 1.38 4.58 19.89
N VAL A 64 0.47 4.68 20.86
CA VAL A 64 -0.29 3.51 21.35
C VAL A 64 -1.24 2.98 20.26
N GLU A 65 -1.84 3.86 19.45
CA GLU A 65 -2.66 3.47 18.29
C GLU A 65 -1.87 2.73 17.20
N GLU A 66 -0.60 3.08 17.01
CA GLU A 66 0.27 2.45 16.02
C GLU A 66 0.59 0.99 16.39
N LYS A 67 0.57 0.65 17.69
CA LYS A 67 0.72 -0.74 18.15
C LYS A 67 -0.43 -1.63 17.69
N TYR A 68 -1.67 -1.11 17.71
CA TYR A 68 -2.84 -1.86 17.27
C TYR A 68 -2.85 -2.05 15.75
N ALA A 69 -2.58 -0.99 14.99
CA ALA A 69 -2.47 -1.07 13.53
C ALA A 69 -1.35 -2.03 13.09
N THR A 70 -0.20 -1.99 13.76
CA THR A 70 0.94 -2.89 13.45
C THR A 70 0.63 -4.34 13.81
N ALA A 71 -0.06 -4.59 14.93
CA ALA A 71 -0.47 -5.94 15.31
C ALA A 71 -1.49 -6.54 14.33
N GLU A 72 -2.46 -5.74 13.90
CA GLU A 72 -3.47 -6.15 12.92
C GLU A 72 -2.87 -6.37 11.52
N ALA A 73 -1.98 -5.46 11.08
CA ALA A 73 -1.24 -5.63 9.83
C ALA A 73 -0.36 -6.89 9.85
N ARG A 74 0.31 -7.17 10.98
CA ARG A 74 1.09 -8.41 11.15
C ARG A 74 0.20 -9.63 11.05
N LYS A 75 -0.96 -9.62 11.69
CA LYS A 75 -1.95 -10.70 11.61
C LYS A 75 -2.46 -10.89 10.17
N ALA A 76 -2.67 -9.80 9.43
CA ALA A 76 -3.08 -9.87 8.03
C ALA A 76 -1.97 -10.40 7.10
N LEU A 77 -0.70 -10.06 7.37
CA LEU A 77 0.45 -10.49 6.57
C LEU A 77 0.88 -11.94 6.83
N ILE A 78 0.95 -12.33 8.11
CA ILE A 78 1.48 -13.63 8.54
C ILE A 78 0.35 -14.65 8.74
N GLY A 79 -0.87 -14.19 8.98
CA GLY A 79 -2.00 -15.04 9.35
C GLY A 79 -2.01 -15.37 10.85
N ASP A 80 -2.81 -16.37 11.22
CA ASP A 80 -2.82 -16.91 12.58
C ASP A 80 -1.53 -17.74 12.80
N ILE A 81 -0.81 -17.42 13.87
CA ILE A 81 0.41 -18.15 14.25
C ILE A 81 0.00 -19.51 14.79
N ASP A 82 0.60 -20.58 14.27
CA ASP A 82 0.39 -21.94 14.77
C ASP A 82 0.75 -22.00 16.26
N PRO A 83 -0.15 -22.46 17.16
CA PRO A 83 0.14 -22.60 18.58
C PRO A 83 1.14 -23.73 18.89
N ALA A 84 1.60 -24.50 17.90
CA ALA A 84 2.60 -25.54 18.08
C ALA A 84 3.90 -24.99 18.70
N GLU A 85 4.29 -25.55 19.84
CA GLU A 85 5.58 -25.22 20.45
C GLU A 85 6.74 -25.78 19.60
N PRO A 86 7.78 -24.98 19.34
CA PRO A 86 8.94 -25.43 18.58
C PRO A 86 9.66 -26.56 19.30
N SER A 87 10.15 -27.53 18.54
CA SER A 87 10.97 -28.61 19.06
C SER A 87 12.29 -28.08 19.65
N GLN A 88 12.94 -28.85 20.52
CA GLN A 88 14.25 -28.46 21.08
C GLN A 88 15.29 -28.16 19.98
N GLY A 89 15.27 -28.89 18.87
CA GLY A 89 16.17 -28.67 17.73
C GLY A 89 15.92 -27.32 17.05
N GLU A 90 14.65 -26.96 16.84
CA GLU A 90 14.26 -25.66 16.26
C GLU A 90 14.59 -24.50 17.20
N ALA A 91 14.38 -24.67 18.50
CA ALA A 91 14.76 -23.66 19.49
C ALA A 91 16.27 -23.37 19.47
N VAL A 92 17.10 -24.42 19.39
CA VAL A 92 18.57 -24.27 19.29
C VAL A 92 18.98 -23.63 17.96
N LEU A 93 18.34 -24.01 16.85
CA LEU A 93 18.59 -23.40 15.55
C LEU A 93 18.23 -21.92 15.54
N MET A 94 17.08 -21.55 16.12
CA MET A 94 16.60 -20.18 16.21
C MET A 94 17.49 -19.32 17.12
N ALA A 95 17.97 -19.89 18.23
CA ALA A 95 18.94 -19.24 19.11
C ALA A 95 20.26 -18.98 18.38
N LYS A 96 20.77 -19.95 17.60
CA LYS A 96 21.98 -19.78 16.77
C LYS A 96 21.78 -18.80 15.62
N ALA A 97 20.59 -18.75 15.05
CA ALA A 97 20.22 -17.81 13.99
C ALA A 97 20.00 -16.37 14.51
N GLY A 98 20.08 -16.16 15.83
CA GLY A 98 19.87 -14.84 16.44
C GLY A 98 18.41 -14.40 16.46
N GLY A 99 17.45 -15.31 16.27
CA GLY A 99 16.02 -14.98 16.23
C GLY A 99 15.51 -14.33 17.53
N ALA A 100 16.11 -14.68 18.68
CA ALA A 100 15.77 -14.09 19.97
C ALA A 100 16.34 -12.68 20.21
N GLN A 101 17.24 -12.20 19.35
CA GLN A 101 17.90 -10.89 19.49
C GLN A 101 17.29 -9.81 18.57
N ALA A 102 16.31 -10.15 17.75
CA ALA A 102 15.68 -9.20 16.84
C ALA A 102 14.80 -8.21 17.62
N ASP A 103 15.18 -6.93 17.60
CA ASP A 103 14.35 -5.86 18.16
C ASP A 103 13.07 -5.69 17.29
N PRO A 104 11.87 -5.91 17.83
CA PRO A 104 10.62 -5.74 17.07
C PRO A 104 10.38 -4.29 16.62
N ALA A 105 11.03 -3.32 17.25
CA ALA A 105 10.94 -1.89 16.90
C ALA A 105 12.02 -1.45 15.88
N VAL A 106 12.88 -2.35 15.39
CA VAL A 106 14.00 -1.97 14.51
C VAL A 106 13.58 -1.19 13.28
N ARG A 107 12.42 -1.49 12.67
CA ARG A 107 11.90 -0.69 11.53
C ARG A 107 11.53 0.72 11.94
N VAL A 108 10.87 0.90 13.08
CA VAL A 108 10.51 2.23 13.60
C VAL A 108 11.76 3.04 13.90
N ILE A 109 12.79 2.40 14.45
CA ILE A 109 14.08 3.04 14.73
C ILE A 109 14.76 3.45 13.41
N ILE A 110 14.84 2.55 12.42
CA ILE A 110 15.43 2.84 11.10
C ILE A 110 14.66 3.93 10.37
N ASP A 111 13.33 3.87 10.37
CA ASP A 111 12.48 4.85 9.69
C ASP A 111 12.56 6.21 10.39
N GLY A 112 12.60 6.24 11.72
CA GLY A 112 12.85 7.44 12.51
C GLY A 112 14.22 8.05 12.21
N GLN A 113 15.29 7.24 12.17
CA GLN A 113 16.63 7.69 11.81
C GLN A 113 16.72 8.21 10.36
N ASN A 114 16.12 7.50 9.40
CA ASN A 114 16.10 7.89 7.99
C ASN A 114 15.24 9.14 7.73
N SER A 115 14.21 9.39 8.55
CA SER A 115 13.36 10.57 8.40
C SER A 115 14.07 11.90 8.74
N VAL A 116 15.08 11.84 9.61
CA VAL A 116 15.85 13.02 10.05
C VAL A 116 17.16 13.17 9.28
N GLU A 117 17.72 12.10 8.72
CA GLU A 117 18.92 12.16 7.86
C GLU A 117 18.61 12.45 6.38
N ARG A 118 17.91 13.55 6.11
CA ARG A 118 18.15 14.26 4.83
C ARG A 118 19.53 14.91 4.94
N LYS A 119 20.61 14.16 4.71
CA LYS A 119 21.99 14.70 4.71
C LYS A 119 22.01 16.02 3.95
N SER A 120 22.57 17.07 4.56
CA SER A 120 22.81 18.32 3.87
C SER A 120 23.61 18.03 2.60
N ARG A 121 23.06 18.35 1.43
CA ARG A 121 23.71 18.12 0.15
C ARG A 121 25.10 18.76 0.17
N GLY A 122 26.12 17.91 0.10
CA GLY A 122 27.52 18.33 0.21
C GLY A 122 28.01 19.01 -1.06
N PHE A 123 29.27 19.43 -1.04
CA PHE A 123 29.95 19.98 -2.20
C PHE A 123 29.92 19.05 -3.43
N ALA A 124 30.07 17.73 -3.22
CA ALA A 124 30.07 16.75 -4.30
C ALA A 124 28.75 16.73 -5.10
N ASP A 125 27.61 16.85 -4.42
CA ASP A 125 26.27 16.91 -5.03
C ASP A 125 26.13 18.15 -5.92
N ARG A 126 26.68 19.29 -5.47
CA ARG A 126 26.70 20.55 -6.21
C ARG A 126 27.50 20.46 -7.51
N VAL A 127 28.59 19.69 -7.51
CA VAL A 127 29.44 19.49 -8.69
C VAL A 127 28.78 18.52 -9.68
N LEU A 128 28.20 17.43 -9.18
CA LEU A 128 27.53 16.42 -10.01
C LEU A 128 26.30 16.99 -10.75
N PHE A 129 25.54 17.89 -10.10
CA PHE A 129 24.32 18.48 -10.66
C PHE A 129 24.50 19.93 -11.12
N TRP A 130 25.72 20.36 -11.43
CA TRP A 130 26.01 21.69 -11.95
C TRP A 130 25.54 21.86 -13.40
N ASN A 131 24.73 22.88 -13.69
CA ASN A 131 24.37 23.24 -15.06
C ASN A 131 24.24 24.76 -15.22
N ASN A 132 24.89 25.33 -16.25
CA ASN A 132 24.81 26.74 -16.63
C ASN A 132 24.91 27.75 -15.46
N GLY A 133 25.89 27.57 -14.58
CA GLY A 133 26.20 28.53 -13.51
C GLY A 133 25.33 28.38 -12.26
N SER A 134 24.47 27.36 -12.20
CA SER A 134 23.70 27.05 -11.00
C SER A 134 23.68 25.55 -10.73
N ALA A 135 23.67 25.17 -9.45
CA ALA A 135 23.49 23.77 -9.07
C ALA A 135 22.01 23.43 -9.10
N ASN A 136 21.62 22.59 -10.05
CA ASN A 136 20.24 22.12 -10.15
C ASN A 136 19.90 21.32 -8.89
N LYS A 137 18.71 21.54 -8.33
CA LYS A 137 18.21 20.68 -7.26
C LYS A 137 17.86 19.33 -7.89
N PRO A 138 18.32 18.18 -7.36
CA PRO A 138 17.85 16.86 -7.77
C PRO A 138 16.50 16.54 -7.11
N ASP A 139 15.70 17.55 -6.73
CA ASP A 139 14.27 17.30 -6.56
C ASP A 139 13.83 16.86 -7.93
N GLY A 140 13.48 15.57 -8.03
CA GLY A 140 12.99 14.98 -9.26
C GLY A 140 11.79 15.79 -9.72
N THR A 141 12.04 16.82 -10.52
CA THR A 141 11.02 17.41 -11.38
C THR A 141 10.51 16.23 -12.18
N PRO A 142 9.21 15.89 -12.09
CA PRO A 142 8.65 14.80 -12.86
C PRO A 142 9.12 14.93 -14.31
N LEU A 143 9.88 13.94 -14.77
CA LEU A 143 10.39 13.94 -16.14
C LEU A 143 9.17 13.80 -17.04
N ASP A 144 8.86 14.86 -17.79
CA ASP A 144 7.74 14.84 -18.74
C ASP A 144 8.03 13.80 -19.84
N PRO A 145 7.27 12.69 -19.90
CA PRO A 145 7.51 11.61 -20.85
C PRO A 145 7.47 12.08 -22.30
N ASP A 146 6.63 13.08 -22.61
CA ASP A 146 6.47 13.57 -23.98
C ASP A 146 7.69 14.38 -24.43
N SER A 147 8.24 15.21 -23.54
CA SER A 147 9.46 15.98 -23.81
C SER A 147 10.67 15.05 -24.03
N GLU A 148 10.80 14.00 -23.23
CA GLU A 148 11.90 13.05 -23.31
C GLU A 148 11.78 12.15 -24.54
N ALA A 149 10.57 11.72 -24.90
CA ALA A 149 10.32 10.97 -26.13
C ALA A 149 10.70 11.79 -27.38
N ARG A 150 10.41 13.10 -27.40
CA ARG A 150 10.84 13.99 -28.49
C ARG A 150 12.35 14.12 -28.56
N ARG A 151 13.02 14.28 -27.41
CA ARG A 151 14.48 14.35 -27.33
C ARG A 151 15.13 13.07 -27.88
N GLN A 152 14.60 11.91 -27.51
CA GLN A 152 15.10 10.61 -27.98
C GLN A 152 14.90 10.43 -29.50
N LYS A 153 13.73 10.81 -30.04
CA LYS A 153 13.49 10.80 -31.49
C LYS A 153 14.44 11.72 -32.24
N ALA A 154 14.73 12.91 -31.71
CA ALA A 154 15.68 13.84 -32.33
C ALA A 154 17.11 13.27 -32.33
N ILE A 155 17.53 12.64 -31.23
CA ILE A 155 18.83 11.96 -31.16
C ILE A 155 18.88 10.80 -32.15
N GLN A 156 17.86 9.94 -32.18
CA GLN A 156 17.79 8.82 -33.13
C GLN A 156 17.78 9.28 -34.59
N ALA A 157 17.08 10.38 -34.91
CA ALA A 157 17.09 10.96 -36.24
C ALA A 157 18.46 11.52 -36.63
N ALA A 158 19.20 12.09 -35.68
CA ALA A 158 20.54 12.63 -35.92
C ALA A 158 21.63 11.56 -35.99
N THR A 159 21.52 10.49 -35.20
CA THR A 159 22.56 9.44 -35.09
C THR A 159 22.22 8.17 -35.86
N GLY A 160 21.01 8.06 -36.42
CA GLY A 160 20.51 6.84 -37.07
C GLY A 160 20.44 5.62 -36.14
N GLY A 161 20.50 5.84 -34.82
CA GLY A 161 20.57 4.77 -33.82
C GLY A 161 21.97 4.15 -33.63
N ALA A 162 22.99 4.63 -34.34
CA ALA A 162 24.37 4.18 -34.17
C ALA A 162 25.08 4.93 -33.03
N PRO A 163 26.04 4.28 -32.35
CA PRO A 163 26.90 4.97 -31.37
C PRO A 163 27.73 6.05 -32.07
N VAL A 164 27.76 7.26 -31.48
CA VAL A 164 28.54 8.38 -32.02
C VAL A 164 29.98 8.25 -31.55
N GLU A 165 30.88 7.86 -32.45
CA GLU A 165 32.33 7.88 -32.21
C GLU A 165 32.91 9.25 -32.58
N ILE A 166 33.33 10.02 -31.56
CA ILE A 166 33.98 11.32 -31.76
C ILE A 166 35.49 11.08 -31.85
N ASN A 167 36.01 11.02 -33.08
CA ASN A 167 37.45 10.96 -33.32
C ASN A 167 38.03 12.37 -33.53
N ARG A 168 39.12 12.70 -32.83
CA ARG A 168 39.89 13.91 -33.13
C ARG A 168 40.56 13.74 -34.48
N ARG A 169 40.30 14.69 -35.40
CA ARG A 169 41.02 14.76 -36.68
C ARG A 169 42.52 14.85 -36.37
N PRO A 170 43.36 13.92 -36.86
CA PRO A 170 44.79 14.03 -36.67
C PRO A 170 45.24 15.35 -37.29
N GLY A 171 45.94 16.18 -36.50
CA GLY A 171 46.47 17.44 -36.98
C GLY A 171 47.51 17.14 -38.07
N GLY A 172 47.14 17.37 -39.33
CA GLY A 172 48.11 17.39 -40.41
C GLY A 172 49.12 18.50 -40.14
N ALA A 173 50.40 18.25 -40.46
CA ALA A 173 51.41 19.28 -40.43
C ALA A 173 50.95 20.45 -41.31
N LYS A 174 50.63 21.59 -40.71
CA LYS A 174 50.48 22.84 -41.44
C LYS A 174 51.87 23.18 -41.97
N LEU A 175 52.14 22.87 -43.23
CA LEU A 175 53.33 23.34 -43.91
C LEU A 175 53.22 24.87 -44.02
N PRO A 176 54.15 25.63 -43.43
CA PRO A 176 54.18 27.07 -43.63
C PRO A 176 54.73 27.35 -45.03
N GLY A 177 53.88 27.94 -45.88
CA GLY A 177 54.26 28.39 -47.21
C GLY A 177 54.11 27.33 -48.31
N LEU A 178 52.87 27.07 -48.70
CA LEU A 178 52.43 26.99 -50.10
C LEU A 178 50.92 27.32 -50.14
#